data_AF-U6GN89-F1
#
_entry.id   AF-U6GN89-F1
#
_cell.length_a   1.000
_cell.length_b   1.000
_cell.length_c   1.000
_cell.angle_alpha   90.00
_cell.angle_beta   90.00
_cell.angle_gamma   90.00
#
_symmetry.space_group_name_H-M   'P 1'
#
loop_
_entity.id
_entity.type
_entity.pdbx_description
1 polymer ?
#
loop_
_entity_poly.entity_id
_entity_poly.type
_entity_poly.pdbx_seq_one_letter_code
_entity_poly.pdbx_strand_id
1 'polypeptide(L)'
;MLVCTRTSGCLARSCCLALQQQQQSSSSRAARAATAATPPSSNSNPTSSSSSTTTTTTTISSNRPTSSSSSSSSSRKMCCVAAGSGTGYLTVCMALMVGAGEPEGGVAIGIDYLQGLVDLSRKNVAGAFPELLQSRNFALIKGDGWAGGPSWGAPFDAIHVGAAAAAVPAALLQQLAAGGRMVIPVECNRGFISLEGLGDREVGGCDGGQALVSVEKDKMGNVSVKYITSVIYVPLVRT
;
A
#
# COMPACT_ATOMS: atom_id res chain seq x y z
N MET A 1 14.38 5.85 10.03
CA MET A 1 15.42 5.34 10.95
C MET A 1 14.86 4.06 11.56
N LEU A 2 15.21 2.90 10.99
CA LEU A 2 14.65 1.60 11.38
C LEU A 2 15.58 0.98 12.43
N VAL A 3 15.15 0.93 13.70
CA VAL A 3 15.88 0.21 14.74
C VAL A 3 15.46 -1.25 14.67
N CYS A 4 16.31 -2.07 14.07
CA CYS A 4 16.16 -3.51 13.95
C CYS A 4 16.58 -4.15 15.29
N THR A 5 15.62 -4.50 16.15
CA THR A 5 15.90 -5.18 17.42
C THR A 5 16.24 -6.65 17.17
N ARG A 6 17.32 -7.07 17.83
CA ARG A 6 17.97 -8.39 17.74
C ARG A 6 17.00 -9.52 18.05
N THR A 7 16.73 -10.35 17.05
CA THR A 7 16.79 -11.82 17.14
C THR A 7 16.83 -12.39 15.72
N SER A 8 17.82 -13.26 15.47
CA SER A 8 18.00 -14.09 14.26
C SER A 8 18.66 -13.44 13.02
N GLY A 9 19.98 -13.68 12.90
CA GLY A 9 20.60 -14.03 11.62
C GLY A 9 21.52 -12.99 10.97
N CYS A 10 22.83 -13.17 11.09
CA CYS A 10 23.84 -12.44 10.31
C CYS A 10 23.64 -12.49 8.78
N LEU A 11 22.87 -13.46 8.27
CA LEU A 11 22.49 -13.54 6.84
C LEU A 11 21.54 -12.42 6.41
N ALA A 12 20.56 -12.05 7.23
CA ALA A 12 19.58 -11.02 6.88
C ALA A 12 20.24 -9.64 6.68
N ARG A 13 21.29 -9.32 7.45
CA ARG A 13 22.04 -8.06 7.33
C ARG A 13 22.86 -7.99 6.05
N SER A 14 23.62 -9.04 5.73
CA SER A 14 24.44 -9.07 4.51
C SER A 14 23.58 -9.03 3.24
N CYS A 15 22.43 -9.70 3.29
CA CYS A 15 21.52 -9.80 2.16
C CYS A 15 20.69 -8.52 1.94
N CYS A 16 20.26 -7.86 3.02
CA CYS A 16 19.61 -6.55 2.96
C CYS A 16 20.55 -5.49 2.33
N LEU A 17 21.85 -5.52 2.71
CA LEU A 17 22.89 -4.70 2.08
C LEU A 17 23.06 -5.01 0.58
N ALA A 18 23.03 -6.28 0.18
CA ALA A 18 23.14 -6.68 -1.23
C ALA A 18 21.96 -6.19 -2.07
N LEU A 19 20.73 -6.34 -1.58
CA LEU A 19 19.54 -5.84 -2.27
C LEU A 19 19.49 -4.30 -2.30
N GLN A 20 19.96 -3.64 -1.25
CA GLN A 20 20.08 -2.18 -1.19
C GLN A 20 21.12 -1.64 -2.19
N GLN A 21 22.26 -2.33 -2.35
CA GLN A 21 23.26 -2.00 -3.38
C GLN A 21 22.70 -2.19 -4.80
N GLN A 22 21.89 -3.23 -5.03
CA GLN A 22 21.22 -3.43 -6.32
C GLN A 22 20.19 -2.33 -6.62
N GLN A 23 19.40 -1.89 -5.63
CA GLN A 23 18.41 -0.82 -5.79
C GLN A 23 19.07 0.51 -6.20
N GLN A 24 20.23 0.85 -5.60
CA GLN A 24 20.98 2.06 -5.94
C GLN A 24 21.49 2.06 -7.39
N SER A 25 21.86 0.88 -7.92
CA SER A 25 22.33 0.75 -9.31
C SER A 25 21.22 0.98 -10.35
N SER A 26 19.98 0.59 -10.06
CA SER A 26 18.83 0.72 -10.96
C SER A 26 18.23 2.13 -11.03
N SER A 27 18.23 2.89 -9.94
CA SER A 27 17.69 4.25 -9.89
C SER A 27 18.42 5.23 -10.82
N SER A 28 19.71 4.98 -11.09
CA SER A 28 20.52 5.78 -12.02
C SER A 28 20.04 5.71 -13.47
N ARG A 29 19.34 4.64 -13.87
CA ARG A 29 18.85 4.44 -15.24
C ARG A 29 17.45 5.01 -15.47
N ALA A 30 16.61 5.03 -14.44
CA ALA A 30 15.21 5.45 -14.54
C ALA A 30 15.02 6.98 -14.60
N ALA A 31 15.95 7.76 -14.03
CA ALA A 31 15.91 9.23 -14.04
C ALA A 31 15.98 9.86 -15.45
N ARG A 32 16.31 9.08 -16.48
CA ARG A 32 16.52 9.57 -17.86
C ARG A 32 15.25 9.59 -18.72
N ALA A 33 14.10 9.11 -18.22
CA ALA A 33 12.92 8.84 -19.04
C ALA A 33 11.66 9.71 -18.76
N ALA A 34 11.65 10.55 -17.72
CA ALA A 34 10.41 11.16 -17.19
C ALA A 34 10.07 12.60 -17.68
N THR A 35 10.68 13.09 -18.75
CA THR A 35 10.39 14.43 -19.30
C THR A 35 9.38 14.36 -20.45
N ALA A 36 8.08 14.16 -20.19
CA ALA A 36 7.01 14.53 -21.12
C ALA A 36 5.59 14.45 -20.51
N ALA A 37 4.93 15.62 -20.46
CA ALA A 37 3.48 15.88 -20.64
C ALA A 37 2.51 15.88 -19.43
N THR A 38 1.66 16.91 -19.42
CA THR A 38 0.51 17.23 -18.51
C THR A 38 -0.59 17.96 -19.35
N PRO A 39 -1.77 18.37 -18.79
CA PRO A 39 -3.16 17.85 -18.95
C PRO A 39 -4.10 18.86 -19.70
N PRO A 40 -5.49 18.90 -19.63
CA PRO A 40 -6.39 19.23 -18.47
C PRO A 40 -7.87 18.62 -18.50
N SER A 41 -8.64 18.43 -17.40
CA SER A 41 -9.64 19.23 -16.59
C SER A 41 -11.15 19.31 -17.04
N SER A 42 -12.12 19.12 -16.11
CA SER A 42 -13.21 20.08 -15.70
C SER A 42 -14.54 19.51 -15.07
N ASN A 43 -14.98 20.26 -14.02
CA ASN A 43 -16.20 20.44 -13.18
C ASN A 43 -17.64 19.93 -13.49
N SER A 44 -18.46 19.65 -12.43
CA SER A 44 -19.48 20.58 -11.83
C SER A 44 -20.48 19.95 -10.80
N ASN A 45 -20.98 20.78 -9.86
CA ASN A 45 -21.95 20.60 -8.73
C ASN A 45 -23.44 20.69 -9.21
N PRO A 46 -24.57 20.65 -8.40
CA PRO A 46 -24.78 21.10 -6.99
C PRO A 46 -25.92 20.44 -6.08
N THR A 47 -25.99 20.85 -4.78
CA THR A 47 -27.15 21.14 -3.84
C THR A 47 -28.26 20.08 -3.54
N SER A 48 -28.98 19.95 -2.40
CA SER A 48 -29.42 20.82 -1.26
C SER A 48 -30.08 20.03 -0.06
N SER A 49 -30.17 20.70 1.11
CA SER A 49 -31.28 20.79 2.14
C SER A 49 -31.72 19.59 3.04
N SER A 50 -31.60 19.75 4.38
CA SER A 50 -32.67 19.94 5.44
C SER A 50 -33.28 18.64 6.02
N SER A 51 -33.82 18.46 7.24
CA SER A 51 -33.77 19.04 8.60
C SER A 51 -34.49 18.04 9.56
N SER A 52 -33.97 17.89 10.79
CA SER A 52 -34.59 17.62 12.12
C SER A 52 -35.92 16.85 12.35
N THR A 53 -35.92 15.93 13.36
CA THR A 53 -36.78 15.91 14.60
C THR A 53 -37.44 14.56 14.99
N THR A 54 -36.84 13.89 16.00
CA THR A 54 -37.37 13.51 17.35
C THR A 54 -38.62 12.61 17.57
N THR A 55 -38.32 11.47 18.25
CA THR A 55 -39.02 10.76 19.36
C THR A 55 -40.24 9.85 19.11
N THR A 56 -40.09 8.58 19.54
CA THR A 56 -41.05 7.92 20.46
C THR A 56 -40.34 6.85 21.30
N THR A 57 -40.53 6.96 22.62
CA THR A 57 -40.11 6.09 23.73
C THR A 57 -40.87 4.75 23.74
N THR A 58 -40.22 3.62 24.06
CA THR A 58 -40.80 2.57 24.95
C THR A 58 -39.70 1.70 25.57
N THR A 59 -39.73 1.61 26.89
CA THR A 59 -38.87 0.88 27.82
C THR A 59 -39.21 -0.60 27.87
N ILE A 60 -38.24 -1.54 27.74
CA ILE A 60 -38.36 -2.90 28.31
C ILE A 60 -37.00 -3.40 28.83
N SER A 61 -36.94 -3.43 30.16
CA SER A 61 -36.42 -4.47 31.05
C SER A 61 -35.11 -5.21 30.75
N SER A 62 -34.24 -5.10 31.74
CA SER A 62 -33.04 -5.86 32.03
C SER A 62 -33.18 -7.39 31.87
N ASN A 63 -32.25 -8.00 31.14
CA ASN A 63 -31.69 -9.30 31.50
C ASN A 63 -30.23 -9.37 31.02
N ARG A 64 -29.32 -9.59 31.97
CA ARG A 64 -27.88 -9.72 31.75
C ARG A 64 -27.54 -11.21 31.61
N PRO A 65 -27.29 -11.75 30.42
CA PRO A 65 -26.55 -12.99 30.30
C PRO A 65 -25.07 -12.68 30.50
N THR A 66 -24.48 -13.20 31.56
CA THR A 66 -23.02 -13.34 31.67
C THR A 66 -22.57 -14.42 30.71
N SER A 67 -22.42 -14.08 29.43
CA SER A 67 -21.60 -14.87 28.52
C SER A 67 -20.17 -14.42 28.69
N SER A 68 -19.37 -15.20 29.42
CA SER A 68 -17.92 -15.21 29.24
C SER A 68 -17.64 -15.75 27.84
N SER A 69 -17.79 -14.91 26.82
CA SER A 69 -17.22 -15.17 25.52
C SER A 69 -15.73 -15.00 25.66
N SER A 70 -15.04 -16.10 25.89
CA SER A 70 -13.61 -16.23 25.60
C SER A 70 -13.47 -16.02 24.09
N SER A 71 -13.43 -14.76 23.67
CA SER A 71 -13.10 -14.39 22.31
C SER A 71 -11.64 -14.75 22.14
N SER A 72 -11.39 -15.97 21.63
CA SER A 72 -10.13 -16.29 20.98
C SER A 72 -10.01 -15.33 19.80
N SER A 73 -9.37 -14.19 20.06
CA SER A 73 -9.03 -13.22 19.03
C SER A 73 -7.99 -13.90 18.14
N SER A 74 -8.45 -14.69 17.17
CA SER A 74 -7.62 -15.13 16.06
C SER A 74 -7.33 -13.87 15.25
N SER A 75 -6.25 -13.19 15.62
CA SER A 75 -5.76 -12.01 14.92
C SER A 75 -5.55 -12.40 13.46
N ARG A 76 -6.30 -11.77 12.55
CA ARG A 76 -6.16 -12.00 11.11
C ARG A 76 -4.69 -11.80 10.74
N LYS A 77 -4.16 -12.73 9.93
CA LYS A 77 -2.80 -12.64 9.40
C LYS A 77 -2.67 -11.41 8.50
N MET A 78 -1.58 -10.67 8.67
CA MET A 78 -1.35 -9.41 7.96
C MET A 78 -1.11 -9.67 6.46
N CYS A 79 -1.84 -8.99 5.58
CA CYS A 79 -1.64 -9.03 4.14
C CYS A 79 -1.05 -7.71 3.64
N CYS A 80 0.01 -7.76 2.84
CA CYS A 80 0.63 -6.58 2.28
C CYS A 80 0.93 -6.72 0.78
N VAL A 81 0.87 -5.58 0.09
CA VAL A 81 1.16 -5.50 -1.35
C VAL A 81 2.07 -4.32 -1.66
N ALA A 82 3.03 -4.55 -2.57
CA ALA A 82 3.90 -3.53 -3.14
C ALA A 82 3.62 -3.40 -4.65
N ALA A 83 2.97 -2.31 -5.07
CA ALA A 83 2.78 -1.96 -6.48
C ALA A 83 4.02 -1.22 -6.99
N GLY A 84 4.62 -1.68 -8.10
CA GLY A 84 5.95 -1.26 -8.52
C GLY A 84 7.04 -1.93 -7.68
N SER A 85 7.04 -3.26 -7.60
CA SER A 85 7.97 -4.03 -6.77
C SER A 85 9.43 -3.94 -7.23
N GLY A 86 9.68 -3.63 -8.52
CA GLY A 86 11.00 -3.38 -9.07
C GLY A 86 11.95 -4.55 -8.86
N THR A 87 13.00 -4.35 -8.05
CA THR A 87 13.99 -5.39 -7.73
C THR A 87 13.47 -6.46 -6.77
N GLY A 88 12.27 -6.30 -6.21
CA GLY A 88 11.68 -7.16 -5.20
C GLY A 88 12.12 -6.85 -3.76
N TYR A 89 13.02 -5.88 -3.56
CA TYR A 89 13.61 -5.58 -2.26
C TYR A 89 12.56 -5.29 -1.18
N LEU A 90 11.67 -4.34 -1.44
CA LEU A 90 10.66 -3.96 -0.45
C LEU A 90 9.64 -5.07 -0.23
N THR A 91 9.30 -5.83 -1.28
CA THR A 91 8.41 -7.00 -1.14
C THR A 91 9.00 -8.04 -0.21
N VAL A 92 10.31 -8.29 -0.28
CA VAL A 92 11.02 -9.17 0.68
C VAL A 92 11.03 -8.57 2.07
N CYS A 93 11.31 -7.27 2.24
CA CYS A 93 11.25 -6.65 3.56
C CYS A 93 9.85 -6.80 4.19
N MET A 94 8.80 -6.61 3.40
CA MET A 94 7.42 -6.85 3.82
C MET A 94 7.18 -8.31 4.19
N ALA A 95 7.64 -9.24 3.37
CA ALA A 95 7.56 -10.68 3.63
C ALA A 95 8.17 -11.04 4.99
N LEU A 96 9.37 -10.54 5.29
CA LEU A 96 10.04 -10.76 6.57
C LEU A 96 9.29 -10.13 7.75
N MET A 97 8.72 -8.94 7.58
CA MET A 97 7.94 -8.26 8.63
C MET A 97 6.64 -9.00 8.98
N VAL A 98 5.97 -9.59 7.98
CA VAL A 98 4.73 -10.33 8.19
C VAL A 98 4.96 -11.82 8.45
N GLY A 99 6.20 -12.29 8.41
CA GLY A 99 6.56 -13.70 8.56
C GLY A 99 6.13 -14.57 7.37
N ALA A 100 5.98 -14.02 6.17
CA ALA A 100 5.72 -14.81 4.98
C ALA A 100 6.84 -15.85 4.78
N GLY A 101 6.49 -17.06 4.34
CA GLY A 101 7.35 -18.24 4.43
C GLY A 101 6.97 -19.17 5.59
N GLU A 102 6.48 -18.62 6.70
CA GLU A 102 6.04 -19.42 7.86
C GLU A 102 4.58 -19.90 7.72
N PRO A 103 4.22 -21.07 8.30
CA PRO A 103 2.84 -21.59 8.24
C PRO A 103 1.78 -20.64 8.82
N GLU A 104 2.15 -19.92 9.89
CA GLU A 104 1.29 -18.93 10.55
C GLU A 104 1.56 -17.49 10.10
N GLY A 105 2.49 -17.31 9.17
CA GLY A 105 2.85 -16.01 8.61
C GLY A 105 1.77 -15.34 7.78
N GLY A 106 1.85 -14.02 7.69
CA GLY A 106 1.11 -13.17 6.78
C GLY A 106 1.47 -13.37 5.31
N VAL A 107 0.89 -12.53 4.45
CA VAL A 107 1.04 -12.59 2.99
C VAL A 107 1.75 -11.35 2.48
N ALA A 108 2.74 -11.50 1.60
CA ALA A 108 3.41 -10.39 0.92
C ALA A 108 3.41 -10.58 -0.60
N ILE A 109 2.89 -9.60 -1.33
CA ILE A 109 2.76 -9.64 -2.79
C ILE A 109 3.49 -8.45 -3.41
N GLY A 110 4.33 -8.70 -4.41
CA GLY A 110 4.96 -7.67 -5.22
C GLY A 110 4.45 -7.72 -6.65
N ILE A 111 4.11 -6.55 -7.20
CA ILE A 111 3.51 -6.41 -8.52
C ILE A 111 4.34 -5.45 -9.34
N ASP A 112 4.67 -5.83 -10.56
CA ASP A 112 5.33 -4.95 -11.52
C ASP A 112 4.74 -5.17 -12.92
N TYR A 113 4.61 -4.11 -13.71
CA TYR A 113 4.01 -4.24 -15.05
C TYR A 113 5.02 -4.80 -16.07
N LEU A 114 6.32 -4.63 -15.81
CA LEU A 114 7.39 -5.12 -16.68
C LEU A 114 7.80 -6.54 -16.31
N GLN A 115 7.58 -7.49 -17.23
CA GLN A 115 7.97 -8.89 -17.01
C GLN A 115 9.46 -9.02 -16.68
N GLY A 116 10.33 -8.24 -17.33
CA GLY A 116 11.77 -8.27 -17.07
C GLY A 116 12.14 -7.85 -15.63
N LEU A 117 11.37 -6.96 -15.00
CA LEU A 117 11.57 -6.60 -13.58
C LEU A 117 11.03 -7.69 -12.65
N VAL A 118 9.91 -8.33 -13.00
CA VAL A 118 9.43 -9.51 -12.27
C VAL A 118 10.46 -10.64 -12.31
N ASP A 119 11.03 -10.94 -13.48
CA ASP A 119 12.05 -11.98 -13.63
C ASP A 119 13.32 -11.64 -12.84
N LEU A 120 13.76 -10.38 -12.91
CA LEU A 120 14.88 -9.86 -12.11
C LEU A 120 14.61 -10.00 -10.61
N SER A 121 13.42 -9.60 -10.14
CA SER A 121 13.05 -9.70 -8.73
C SER A 121 13.05 -11.15 -8.25
N ARG A 122 12.49 -12.08 -9.03
CA ARG A 122 12.51 -13.52 -8.71
C ARG A 122 13.93 -14.05 -8.67
N LYS A 123 14.82 -13.63 -9.59
CA LYS A 123 16.24 -14.00 -9.56
C LYS A 123 16.93 -13.48 -8.30
N ASN A 124 16.68 -12.24 -7.90
CA ASN A 124 17.24 -11.65 -6.69
C ASN A 124 16.78 -12.41 -5.44
N VAL A 125 15.48 -12.71 -5.34
CA VAL A 125 14.92 -13.49 -4.23
C VAL A 125 15.47 -14.91 -4.22
N ALA A 126 15.60 -15.58 -5.37
CA ALA A 126 16.17 -16.92 -5.44
C ALA A 126 17.62 -16.99 -4.91
N GLY A 127 18.41 -15.93 -5.10
CA GLY A 127 19.79 -15.86 -4.58
C GLY A 127 19.89 -15.54 -3.08
N ALA A 128 18.81 -15.06 -2.47
CA ALA A 128 18.79 -14.43 -1.15
C ALA A 128 17.92 -15.17 -0.12
N PHE A 129 16.71 -15.54 -0.55
CA PHE A 129 15.61 -16.12 0.21
C PHE A 129 14.83 -17.12 -0.66
N PRO A 130 15.48 -18.20 -1.17
CA PRO A 130 14.84 -19.14 -2.10
C PRO A 130 13.57 -19.79 -1.55
N GLU A 131 13.48 -19.97 -0.23
CA GLU A 131 12.31 -20.50 0.48
C GLU A 131 11.05 -19.64 0.28
N LEU A 132 11.19 -18.31 0.14
CA LEU A 132 10.04 -17.43 -0.08
C LEU A 132 9.35 -17.75 -1.42
N LEU A 133 10.11 -18.09 -2.46
CA LEU A 133 9.55 -18.42 -3.78
C LEU A 133 8.76 -19.74 -3.79
N GLN A 134 9.01 -20.62 -2.82
CA GLN A 134 8.29 -21.88 -2.65
C GLN A 134 7.10 -21.73 -1.69
N SER A 135 7.03 -20.61 -0.96
CA SER A 135 5.98 -20.35 0.01
C SER A 135 4.66 -19.98 -0.66
N ARG A 136 3.55 -20.28 0.03
CA ARG A 136 2.18 -20.03 -0.46
C ARG A 136 1.73 -18.59 -0.20
N ASN A 137 2.45 -17.88 0.66
CA ASN A 137 2.13 -16.56 1.18
C ASN A 137 3.12 -15.48 0.71
N PHE A 138 3.91 -15.77 -0.33
CA PHE A 138 4.74 -14.80 -1.02
C PHE A 138 4.55 -14.91 -2.53
N ALA A 139 4.42 -13.79 -3.23
CA ALA A 139 4.35 -13.79 -4.68
C ALA A 139 5.00 -12.54 -5.30
N LEU A 140 5.68 -12.76 -6.42
CA LEU A 140 6.17 -11.71 -7.33
C LEU A 140 5.51 -11.97 -8.69
N ILE A 141 4.63 -11.07 -9.10
CA ILE A 141 3.76 -11.27 -10.26
C ILE A 141 3.84 -10.08 -11.21
N LYS A 142 3.59 -10.37 -12.49
CA LYS A 142 3.31 -9.32 -13.48
C LYS A 142 1.88 -8.84 -13.31
N GLY A 143 1.68 -7.52 -13.26
CA GLY A 143 0.34 -6.93 -13.18
C GLY A 143 0.37 -5.40 -13.24
N ASP A 144 -0.81 -4.82 -13.46
CA ASP A 144 -1.01 -3.37 -13.40
C ASP A 144 -1.12 -2.93 -11.94
N GLY A 145 -0.21 -2.04 -11.51
CA GLY A 145 -0.23 -1.47 -10.17
C GLY A 145 -1.46 -0.60 -9.89
N TRP A 146 -2.12 -0.05 -10.93
CA TRP A 146 -3.38 0.69 -10.78
C TRP A 146 -4.56 -0.21 -10.45
N ALA A 147 -4.56 -1.46 -10.94
CA ALA A 147 -5.58 -2.47 -10.64
C ALA A 147 -5.40 -3.10 -9.24
N GLY A 148 -4.29 -2.80 -8.58
CA GLY A 148 -3.94 -3.32 -7.27
C GLY A 148 -3.49 -4.77 -7.28
N GLY A 149 -3.63 -5.43 -6.13
CA GLY A 149 -3.24 -6.81 -5.92
C GLY A 149 -4.26 -7.84 -6.35
N PRO A 150 -3.81 -9.10 -6.47
CA PRO A 150 -4.71 -10.19 -6.81
C PRO A 150 -5.70 -10.42 -5.66
N SER A 151 -6.93 -10.82 -6.02
CA SER A 151 -8.04 -10.96 -5.08
C SER A 151 -7.77 -11.94 -3.92
N TRP A 152 -6.93 -12.95 -4.13
CA TRP A 152 -6.58 -13.93 -3.09
C TRP A 152 -5.72 -13.34 -1.95
N GLY A 153 -5.06 -12.20 -2.18
CA GLY A 153 -4.30 -11.49 -1.16
C GLY A 153 -5.06 -10.34 -0.49
N ALA A 154 -6.14 -9.86 -1.12
CA ALA A 154 -6.95 -8.77 -0.61
C ALA A 154 -7.94 -9.27 0.47
N PRO A 155 -8.34 -8.43 1.44
CA PRO A 155 -7.92 -7.04 1.62
C PRO A 155 -6.51 -6.92 2.24
N PHE A 156 -5.81 -5.83 1.93
CA PHE A 156 -4.44 -5.57 2.39
C PHE A 156 -4.42 -4.63 3.59
N ASP A 157 -3.74 -5.04 4.66
CA ASP A 157 -3.49 -4.19 5.83
C ASP A 157 -2.44 -3.11 5.53
N ALA A 158 -1.49 -3.40 4.63
CA ALA A 158 -0.47 -2.47 4.20
C ALA A 158 -0.31 -2.46 2.68
N ILE A 159 -0.39 -1.28 2.08
CA ILE A 159 -0.12 -1.07 0.65
C ILE A 159 1.05 -0.10 0.52
N HIS A 160 2.06 -0.48 -0.25
CA HIS A 160 3.09 0.45 -0.70
C HIS A 160 3.04 0.59 -2.21
N VAL A 161 3.16 1.82 -2.70
CA VAL A 161 3.29 2.10 -4.12
C VAL A 161 4.66 2.72 -4.36
N GLY A 162 5.53 1.99 -5.07
CA GLY A 162 6.91 2.37 -5.37
C GLY A 162 7.05 3.24 -6.61
N ALA A 163 5.96 3.88 -7.06
CA ALA A 163 5.91 4.74 -8.23
C ALA A 163 4.85 5.85 -8.01
N ALA A 164 5.05 7.00 -8.63
CA ALA A 164 4.17 8.15 -8.47
C ALA A 164 2.90 8.02 -9.31
N ALA A 165 1.75 8.03 -8.65
CA ALA A 165 0.46 7.99 -9.33
C ALA A 165 -0.05 9.42 -9.61
N ALA A 166 -0.73 9.59 -10.76
CA ALA A 166 -1.40 10.86 -11.07
C ALA A 166 -2.56 11.17 -10.10
N ALA A 167 -3.15 10.14 -9.52
CA ALA A 167 -4.17 10.19 -8.47
C ALA A 167 -4.10 8.89 -7.67
N VAL A 168 -4.62 8.86 -6.44
CA VAL A 168 -4.71 7.62 -5.67
C VAL A 168 -5.67 6.64 -6.38
N PRO A 169 -5.22 5.44 -6.77
CA PRO A 169 -6.04 4.49 -7.53
C PRO A 169 -7.25 3.98 -6.75
N ALA A 170 -8.42 3.93 -7.38
CA ALA A 170 -9.66 3.47 -6.75
C ALA A 170 -9.58 1.98 -6.34
N ALA A 171 -8.94 1.14 -7.14
CA ALA A 171 -8.80 -0.29 -6.83
C ALA A 171 -7.94 -0.53 -5.57
N LEU A 172 -6.85 0.23 -5.39
CA LEU A 172 -6.04 0.17 -4.17
C LEU A 172 -6.82 0.66 -2.95
N LEU A 173 -7.62 1.73 -3.09
CA LEU A 173 -8.52 2.19 -2.04
C LEU A 173 -9.54 1.12 -1.66
N GLN A 174 -10.13 0.41 -2.63
CA GLN A 174 -11.08 -0.67 -2.38
C GLN A 174 -10.42 -1.86 -1.68
N GLN A 175 -9.23 -2.28 -2.13
CA GLN A 175 -8.49 -3.41 -1.59
C GLN A 175 -7.83 -3.13 -0.23
N LEU A 176 -7.72 -1.87 0.20
CA LEU A 176 -7.22 -1.51 1.52
C LEU A 176 -8.17 -2.02 2.62
N ALA A 177 -7.64 -2.79 3.58
CA ALA A 177 -8.40 -3.32 4.70
C ALA A 177 -8.92 -2.21 5.62
N ALA A 178 -10.00 -2.50 6.36
CA ALA A 178 -10.47 -1.64 7.43
C ALA A 178 -9.43 -1.61 8.57
N GLY A 179 -8.93 -0.43 8.92
CA GLY A 179 -7.75 -0.23 9.78
C GLY A 179 -6.41 -0.30 9.04
N GLY A 180 -6.42 -0.53 7.72
CA GLY A 180 -5.23 -0.60 6.89
C GLY A 180 -4.65 0.76 6.52
N ARG A 181 -3.37 0.77 6.12
CA ARG A 181 -2.64 1.97 5.70
C ARG A 181 -1.96 1.77 4.35
N MET A 182 -2.03 2.78 3.51
CA MET A 182 -1.33 2.86 2.24
C MET A 182 -0.33 4.02 2.24
N VAL A 183 0.85 3.79 1.67
CA VAL A 183 1.85 4.83 1.41
C VAL A 183 2.07 4.91 -0.09
N ILE A 184 1.82 6.08 -0.66
CA ILE A 184 1.83 6.30 -2.11
C ILE A 184 2.38 7.69 -2.44
N PRO A 185 3.33 7.81 -3.40
CA PRO A 185 3.65 9.09 -4.03
C PRO A 185 2.53 9.46 -5.00
N VAL A 186 2.02 10.68 -4.89
CA VAL A 186 0.93 11.21 -5.74
C VAL A 186 1.35 12.56 -6.28
N GLU A 187 0.98 12.87 -7.52
CA GLU A 187 1.08 14.22 -8.06
C GLU A 187 0.30 15.19 -7.15
N CYS A 188 0.96 16.26 -6.71
CA CYS A 188 0.40 17.31 -5.90
C CYS A 188 0.47 18.65 -6.65
N ASN A 189 -0.62 19.40 -6.57
CA ASN A 189 -0.70 20.76 -7.10
C ASN A 189 -1.24 21.70 -6.02
N ARG A 190 -0.37 22.62 -5.55
CA ARG A 190 -0.73 23.68 -4.58
C ARG A 190 -1.49 23.18 -3.34
N GLY A 191 -1.00 22.11 -2.74
CA GLY A 191 -1.56 21.51 -1.53
C GLY A 191 -2.68 20.51 -1.76
N PHE A 192 -3.08 20.26 -3.01
CA PHE A 192 -4.12 19.31 -3.38
C PHE A 192 -3.55 18.08 -4.05
N ILE A 193 -4.14 16.92 -3.73
CA ILE A 193 -3.96 15.66 -4.45
C ILE A 193 -5.32 15.14 -4.89
N SER A 194 -5.37 14.26 -5.90
CA SER A 194 -6.61 13.64 -6.36
C SER A 194 -6.74 12.19 -5.89
N LEU A 195 -7.93 11.78 -5.47
CA LEU A 195 -8.29 10.39 -5.21
C LEU A 195 -9.35 9.96 -6.23
N GLU A 196 -9.10 8.88 -6.97
CA GLU A 196 -10.08 8.40 -7.95
C GLU A 196 -11.41 8.02 -7.28
N GLY A 197 -12.50 8.56 -7.80
CA GLY A 197 -13.85 8.33 -7.28
C GLY A 197 -14.18 9.06 -5.97
N LEU A 198 -13.22 9.73 -5.32
CA LEU A 198 -13.44 10.51 -4.09
C LEU A 198 -13.14 12.01 -4.24
N GLY A 199 -12.57 12.43 -5.37
CA GLY A 199 -12.25 13.82 -5.69
C GLY A 199 -10.97 14.31 -5.02
N ASP A 200 -10.75 15.63 -5.08
CA ASP A 200 -9.54 16.24 -4.57
C ASP A 200 -9.53 16.33 -3.04
N ARG A 201 -8.34 16.26 -2.46
CA ARG A 201 -8.11 16.40 -1.02
C ARG A 201 -7.00 17.41 -0.79
N GLU A 202 -7.31 18.40 0.05
CA GLU A 202 -6.30 19.30 0.59
C GLU A 202 -5.48 18.53 1.63
N VAL A 203 -4.17 18.42 1.38
CA VAL A 203 -3.22 17.77 2.29
C VAL A 203 -2.22 18.77 2.87
N GLY A 204 -2.10 19.95 2.26
CA GLY A 204 -1.11 20.96 2.61
C GLY A 204 0.34 20.47 2.40
N GLY A 205 1.31 21.37 2.60
CA GLY A 205 2.73 20.99 2.63
C GLY A 205 3.39 20.65 1.30
N CYS A 206 2.67 20.71 0.16
CA CYS A 206 3.26 20.54 -1.17
C CYS A 206 2.87 21.69 -2.11
N ASP A 207 3.87 22.42 -2.64
CA ASP A 207 3.66 23.54 -3.56
C ASP A 207 3.59 23.11 -5.04
N GLY A 208 3.85 21.83 -5.33
CA GLY A 208 3.88 21.24 -6.66
C GLY A 208 4.74 19.97 -6.69
N GLY A 209 4.69 19.24 -7.82
CA GLY A 209 5.46 18.01 -8.01
C GLY A 209 4.80 16.82 -7.33
N GLN A 210 5.57 15.99 -6.63
CA GLN A 210 5.04 14.77 -6.01
C GLN A 210 5.08 14.85 -4.48
N ALA A 211 3.97 14.45 -3.86
CA ALA A 211 3.84 14.32 -2.43
C ALA A 211 3.74 12.84 -2.06
N LEU A 212 4.55 12.41 -1.10
CA LEU A 212 4.35 11.14 -0.43
C LEU A 212 3.24 11.31 0.61
N VAL A 213 2.19 10.52 0.51
CA VAL A 213 1.05 10.59 1.41
C VAL A 213 0.78 9.25 2.09
N SER A 214 0.26 9.32 3.31
CA SER A 214 -0.32 8.18 4.03
C SER A 214 -1.83 8.25 3.84
N VAL A 215 -2.41 7.20 3.28
CA VAL A 215 -3.87 7.01 3.20
C VAL A 215 -4.27 5.96 4.22
N GLU A 216 -5.24 6.27 5.06
CA GLU A 216 -5.72 5.37 6.12
C GLU A 216 -7.21 5.11 5.90
N LYS A 217 -7.62 3.85 6.00
CA LYS A 217 -9.03 3.47 6.02
C LYS A 217 -9.39 3.08 7.45
N ASP A 218 -10.34 3.77 8.06
CA ASP A 218 -10.78 3.43 9.41
C ASP A 218 -11.67 2.17 9.43
N LYS A 219 -12.13 1.76 10.62
CA LYS A 219 -13.01 0.59 10.77
C LYS A 219 -14.41 0.78 10.20
N MET A 220 -14.84 2.03 9.99
CA MET A 220 -16.12 2.39 9.38
C MET A 220 -16.03 2.50 7.85
N GLY A 221 -14.82 2.40 7.28
CA GLY A 221 -14.55 2.53 5.86
C GLY A 221 -14.25 3.96 5.41
N ASN A 222 -14.17 4.93 6.33
CA ASN A 222 -13.81 6.30 5.98
C ASN A 222 -12.33 6.37 5.61
N VAL A 223 -12.03 7.13 4.55
CA VAL A 223 -10.68 7.33 4.05
C VAL A 223 -10.17 8.69 4.50
N SER A 224 -9.02 8.71 5.18
CA SER A 224 -8.28 9.93 5.50
C SER A 224 -6.92 9.93 4.81
N VAL A 225 -6.42 11.12 4.48
CA VAL A 225 -5.12 11.28 3.82
C VAL A 225 -4.28 12.30 4.57
N LYS A 226 -3.00 11.97 4.75
CA LYS A 226 -2.02 12.80 5.44
C LYS A 226 -0.78 12.99 4.57
N TYR A 227 -0.39 14.24 4.36
CA TYR A 227 0.91 14.58 3.78
C TYR A 227 2.06 14.09 4.67
N ILE A 228 3.05 13.45 4.06
CA ILE A 228 4.29 13.03 4.75
C ILE A 228 5.43 13.97 4.39
N THR A 229 5.80 14.00 3.10
CA THR A 229 6.94 14.78 2.60
C THR A 229 6.91 14.86 1.07
N SER A 230 7.66 15.80 0.49
CA SER A 230 7.84 15.91 -0.96
C SER A 230 8.87 14.88 -1.44
N VAL A 231 8.62 14.26 -2.58
CA VAL A 231 9.44 13.17 -3.12
C VAL A 231 9.61 13.27 -4.63
N ILE A 232 10.45 12.40 -5.20
CA ILE A 232 10.56 12.17 -6.64
C ILE A 232 10.60 10.67 -6.87
N TYR A 233 9.62 10.16 -7.61
CA TYR A 233 9.43 8.77 -7.99
C TYR A 233 9.18 8.67 -9.49
N VAL A 234 9.51 7.50 -10.05
CA VAL A 234 9.15 7.17 -11.42
C VAL A 234 7.63 7.11 -11.56
N PRO A 235 7.03 7.49 -12.70
CA PRO A 235 5.58 7.44 -12.87
C PRO A 235 5.02 6.01 -12.77
N LEU A 236 3.87 5.88 -12.12
CA LEU A 236 3.06 4.66 -12.12
C LEU A 236 2.25 4.60 -13.42
N VAL A 237 2.65 3.71 -14.32
CA VAL A 237 2.05 3.55 -15.64
C VAL A 237 0.76 2.73 -15.56
N ARG A 238 -0.28 3.13 -16.32
CA ARG A 238 -1.48 2.31 -16.57
C ARG A 238 -1.23 1.39 -17.76
N THR A 239 -1.59 0.12 -17.66
CA THR A 239 -1.31 -0.89 -18.70
C THR A 239 -2.50 -1.76 -19.02
#